data_AF-A0A7Y8IXB2-F1
#
_entry.id   AF-A0A7Y8IXB2-F1
#
_cell.length_a   1.000
_cell.length_b   1.000
_cell.length_c   1.000
_cell.angle_alpha   90.00
_cell.angle_beta   90.00
_cell.angle_gamma   90.00
#
_symmetry.space_group_name_H-M   'P 1'
#
loop_
_entity.id
_entity.type
_entity.pdbx_description
1 polymer ?
#
loop_
_entity_poly.entity_id
_entity_poly.type
_entity_poly.pdbx_seq_one_letter_code
_entity_poly.pdbx_strand_id
1 'polypeptide(L)' 'MNIEEGERFKHKFTGLCYEVKTVKEGTCILESVDSPYRMWFRERDIELFFETAEKRKAKLSSTVAFDSNSSKKI' A
#
# COMPACT_ATOMS: atom_id res chain seq x y z
N MET A 1 4.27 1.39 11.56
CA MET A 1 3.36 0.49 10.82
C MET A 1 3.58 -0.92 11.35
N ASN A 2 2.51 -1.66 11.68
CA ASN A 2 2.61 -3.10 11.95
C ASN A 2 2.36 -3.81 10.62
N ILE A 3 3.35 -4.56 10.14
CA ILE A 3 3.23 -5.37 8.91
C ILE A 3 2.87 -6.79 9.31
N GLU A 4 1.85 -7.36 8.68
CA GLU A 4 1.40 -8.72 8.95
C GLU A 4 1.58 -9.63 7.74
N GLU A 5 1.75 -10.93 7.98
CA GLU A 5 1.78 -11.93 6.93
C GLU A 5 0.44 -11.95 6.17
N GLY A 6 0.51 -12.09 4.85
CA GLY A 6 -0.63 -12.00 3.94
C GLY A 6 -1.02 -10.57 3.56
N GLU A 7 -0.43 -9.53 4.18
CA GLU A 7 -0.69 -8.15 3.77
C GLU A 7 -0.19 -7.90 2.34
N ARG A 8 -0.94 -7.08 1.58
CA ARG A 8 -0.63 -6.77 0.18
C ARG A 8 -0.26 -5.32 -0.03
N PHE A 9 0.91 -5.12 -0.59
CA PHE A 9 1.48 -3.84 -0.92
C PHE A 9 1.53 -3.61 -2.42
N LYS A 10 1.39 -2.34 -2.81
CA LYS A 10 1.60 -1.91 -4.19
C LYS A 10 2.86 -1.06 -4.26
N HIS A 11 3.79 -1.42 -5.13
CA HIS A 11 5.00 -0.63 -5.32
C HIS A 11 4.66 0.71 -6.00
N LYS A 12 5.15 1.82 -5.47
CA LYS A 12 4.79 3.18 -5.89
C LYS A 12 5.18 3.50 -7.34
N PHE A 13 6.33 3.01 -7.78
CA PHE A 13 6.90 3.37 -9.08
C PHE A 13 6.53 2.42 -10.20
N THR A 14 6.44 1.12 -9.89
CA THR A 14 6.17 0.07 -10.90
C THR A 14 4.71 -0.34 -10.93
N GLY A 15 3.94 -0.01 -9.89
CA GLY A 15 2.55 -0.44 -9.75
C GLY A 15 2.36 -1.93 -9.47
N LEU A 16 3.44 -2.71 -9.38
CA LEU A 16 3.39 -4.14 -9.12
C LEU A 16 2.88 -4.44 -7.71
N CYS A 17 2.18 -5.55 -7.57
CA CYS A 17 1.63 -6.02 -6.29
C CYS A 17 2.55 -7.06 -5.66
N TYR A 18 2.71 -6.95 -4.35
CA TYR A 18 3.51 -7.86 -3.53
C TYR A 18 2.73 -8.27 -2.30
N GLU A 19 2.94 -9.51 -1.84
CA GLU A 19 2.35 -10.07 -0.63
C GLU A 19 3.44 -10.38 0.39
N VAL A 20 3.17 -10.05 1.66
CA VAL A 20 4.05 -10.39 2.77
C VAL A 20 3.97 -11.88 3.04
N LYS A 21 5.06 -12.61 2.86
CA LYS A 21 5.13 -14.05 3.15
C LYS A 21 5.64 -14.35 4.54
N THR A 22 6.51 -13.50 5.08
CA THR A 22 7.10 -13.71 6.39
C THR A 22 7.47 -12.37 7.00
N VAL A 23 7.24 -12.23 8.31
CA VAL A 23 7.77 -11.12 9.11
C VAL A 23 8.62 -11.69 10.24
N LYS A 24 9.91 -11.33 10.26
CA LYS A 24 10.84 -11.78 11.30
C LYS A 24 11.80 -10.65 11.66
N GLU A 25 11.90 -10.35 12.95
CA GLU A 25 12.87 -9.37 13.49
C GLU A 25 12.82 -8.00 12.78
N GLY A 26 11.61 -7.52 12.46
CA GLY A 26 11.42 -6.24 11.76
C GLY A 26 11.83 -6.24 10.29
N THR A 27 12.09 -7.44 9.72
CA THR A 27 12.32 -7.68 8.30
C THR A 27 11.13 -8.44 7.74
N CYS A 28 10.66 -8.02 6.57
CA CYS A 28 9.56 -8.63 5.85
C CYS A 28 10.06 -9.18 4.52
N ILE A 29 9.53 -10.35 4.16
CA ILE A 29 9.74 -10.98 2.85
C ILE A 29 8.53 -10.69 2.00
N LEU A 30 8.73 -9.94 0.92
CA LEU A 30 7.71 -9.64 -0.07
C LEU A 30 7.88 -10.56 -1.27
N GLU A 31 6.80 -11.23 -1.67
CA GLU A 31 6.74 -12.00 -2.92
C GLU A 31 5.82 -11.29 -3.91
N SER A 32 6.27 -11.15 -5.16
CA SER A 32 5.43 -10.60 -6.22
C SER A 32 4.21 -11.50 -6.45
N VAL A 33 3.04 -10.90 -6.68
CA VAL A 33 1.82 -11.66 -6.98
C VAL A 33 1.87 -12.26 -8.39
N ASP A 34 2.55 -11.58 -9.31
CA ASP A 34 2.58 -11.93 -10.73
C ASP A 34 3.82 -12.74 -11.12
N SER A 35 4.77 -12.92 -10.19
CA SER A 35 6.05 -13.60 -10.46
C SER A 35 6.65 -14.21 -9.19
N PRO A 36 7.50 -15.25 -9.28
CA PRO A 36 8.11 -15.88 -8.11
C PRO A 36 9.24 -15.05 -7.48
N TYR A 37 9.34 -13.76 -7.81
CA TYR A 37 10.38 -12.88 -7.29
C TYR A 37 10.10 -12.48 -5.84
N ARG A 38 11.12 -12.67 -5.00
CA ARG A 38 11.10 -12.31 -3.58
C ARG A 38 12.10 -11.22 -3.27
N MET A 39 11.74 -10.34 -2.33
CA MET A 39 12.58 -9.25 -1.85
C MET A 39 12.51 -9.17 -0.34
N TRP A 40 13.62 -8.78 0.28
CA TRP A 40 13.72 -8.53 1.72
C TRP A 40 13.76 -7.03 1.98
N PHE A 41 12.88 -6.57 2.86
CA PHE A 41 12.85 -5.18 3.29
C PHE A 41 12.75 -5.09 4.81
N ARG A 42 13.38 -4.08 5.40
CA ARG A 42 13.02 -3.70 6.76
C ARG A 42 11.67 -2.99 6.74
N GLU A 43 10.89 -3.13 7.81
CA GLU A 43 9.59 -2.49 7.94
C GLU A 43 9.64 -0.97 7.66
N ARG A 44 10.73 -0.31 8.08
CA ARG A 44 10.91 1.14 7.86
C ARG A 44 11.08 1.51 6.39
N ASP A 45 11.63 0.61 5.58
CA ASP A 45 11.90 0.85 4.17
C ASP A 45 10.66 0.59 3.31
N ILE A 46 9.73 -0.25 3.80
CA ILE A 46 8.46 -0.55 3.11
C ILE A 46 7.68 0.73 2.84
N GLU A 47 7.60 1.64 3.81
CA GLU A 47 6.86 2.89 3.65
C GLU A 47 7.44 3.82 2.58
N LEU A 48 8.73 3.67 2.24
CA LEU A 48 9.39 4.45 1.20
C LEU A 48 8.95 4.00 -0.19
N PHE A 49 8.95 2.69 -0.43
CA PHE A 49 8.75 2.12 -1.78
C PHE A 49 7.32 1.66 -2.06
N PHE A 50 6.51 1.43 -1.03
CA PHE A 50 5.21 0.79 -1.17
C PHE A 50 4.07 1.65 -0.59
N GLU A 51 2.89 1.56 -1.22
CA GLU A 51 1.64 2.07 -0.65
C GLU A 51 0.91 0.94 0.08
N THR A 52 0.64 1.18 1.37
CA THR A 52 -0.22 0.36 2.22
C THR A 52 -1.68 0.41 1.75
N ALA A 53 -2.45 -0.65 2.01
CA ALA A 53 -3.88 -0.67 1.74
C ALA A 53 -4.65 0.48 2.42
N GLU A 54 -4.26 0.87 3.63
CA GLU A 54 -4.88 1.96 4.39
C GLU A 54 -4.74 3.32 3.68
N LYS A 55 -3.53 3.67 3.22
CA LYS A 55 -3.29 4.89 2.44
C LYS A 55 -4.09 4.93 1.12
N ARG A 56 -4.38 3.76 0.51
CA ARG A 56 -5.27 3.69 -0.67
C ARG A 56 -6.72 4.04 -0.33
N LYS A 57 -7.24 3.57 0.81
CA LYS A 57 -8.59 3.91 1.27
C LYS A 57 -8.73 5.39 1.62
N ALA A 58 -7.71 5.99 2.24
CA ALA A 58 -7.70 7.41 2.59
C ALA A 58 -7.75 8.33 1.36
N LYS A 59 -6.99 8.02 0.29
CA LYS A 59 -7.04 8.77 -0.99
C LYS A 59 -8.42 8.71 -1.68
N LEU A 60 -9.12 7.58 -1.56
CA LEU A 60 -10.46 7.43 -2.14
C LEU A 60 -11.49 8.31 -1.40
N SER A 61 -11.38 8.39 -0.07
CA SER A 61 -12.26 9.23 0.77
C SER A 61 -12.11 10.73 0.50
N SER A 62 -10.89 11.24 0.28
CA SER A 62 -10.65 12.66 0.02
C SER A 62 -11.12 13.16 -1.34
N THR A 63 -11.36 12.26 -2.31
CA THR A 63 -11.79 12.65 -3.66
C THR A 63 -13.31 12.90 -3.71
N VAL A 64 -14.09 12.20 -2.89
CA VAL A 64 -15.56 12.33 -2.87
C VAL A 64 -16.05 13.58 -2.12
N ALA A 65 -15.21 14.19 -1.30
CA ALA A 65 -15.59 15.34 -0.46
C ALA A 65 -15.57 16.69 -1.20
N PHE A 66 -15.01 16.78 -2.42
CA PHE A 66 -14.85 18.07 -3.12
C PHE A 66 -16.05 18.43 -4.03
N ASP A 67 -16.88 17.46 -4.44
CA ASP A 67 -17.93 17.69 -5.44
C ASP A 67 -19.29 18.15 -4.88
N SER A 68 -19.42 18.39 -3.57
CA SER A 68 -20.73 18.67 -2.96
C SER A 68 -21.09 20.15 -2.78
N ASN A 69 -20.30 21.11 -3.28
CA ASN A 69 -20.59 22.54 -3.07
C ASN A 69 -20.67 23.38 -4.36
N SER A 70 -21.39 22.88 -5.36
CA SER A 70 -21.83 23.70 -6.48
C SER A 70 -23.27 23.39 -6.83
N SER A 71 -24.21 24.07 -6.18
CA SER A 71 -25.48 24.55 -6.76
C SER A 71 -26.47 24.96 -5.65
N LYS A 72 -26.40 26.22 -5.23
CA LYS A 72 -27.59 26.94 -4.73
C LYS A 72 -27.38 28.44 -4.89
N LYS A 73 -27.79 28.96 -6.05
CA LYS A 73 -28.17 30.36 -6.29
C LYS A 73 -28.79 30.47 -7.67
N ILE A 74 -30.11 30.29 -7.75
CA ILE A 74 -31.06 31.15 -8.50
C ILE A 74 -32.36 31.13 -7.70
#